data_AF-A0A2H3IWP6-F1
#
_entry.id   AF-A0A2H3IWP6-F1
#
_cell.length_a   1.000
_cell.length_b   1.000
_cell.length_c   1.000
_cell.angle_alpha   90.00
_cell.angle_beta   90.00
_cell.angle_gamma   90.00
#
_symmetry.space_group_name_H-M   'P 1'
#
loop_
_entity.id
_entity.type
_entity.pdbx_description
1 polymer ?
#
loop_
_entity_poly.entity_id
_entity_poly.type
_entity_poly.pdbx_seq_one_letter_code
_entity_poly.pdbx_strand_id
1 'polypeptide(L)'
;MVVLFPAVDAVSKAASSSQIATYAPVYETCPAANLIRRAGTPQTKNQTLDPNEVSYVASRRKLAKSSLQKWLGKNASAVYSGKIDELSDDDIPKLAVSLSGGNFRAAMFNVAALEAFDDRNSTSVSNGLGGLLQSSTYMTALSGGSYVSTSMMFNGFPRPSDLVFGNSAAGLPGWQLDQSLFEPGPSGEYTSAFEHDIFYDLGAKRSAGNFPVTFCDLWGRALAYHFLPGTSNVSSFATNATAGNHAASLTYSSATNLGIWQNHTMPFPIVLIDVNSPNVHGEPFGDTGSIPLTSVVYELTPYEFGSYDPQLAAFVPTQYLGSTFKGGYQETCVNKFDNAGLMVGTSSCDFNIYNVTDNPAWTSPDGFQPLIAEINETFYQYQPGQEMDVTGVTNPFYQINVGTYQDANETALSLMDGSLDVENDPILPLLNKKRAVDVVVVLDSSGETSYTKPDGLSLLATQEKAKILPEGTVNFPKPFPNTTDEFMSLGLNARPVFFGCDGPTNAEDAYP
;
A
#
# COMPACT_ATOMS: atom_id res chain seq x y z
N MET A 1 1.57 -12.23 52.95
CA MET A 1 2.92 -12.82 53.04
C MET A 1 3.61 -12.46 51.74
N VAL A 2 4.43 -11.40 51.79
CA VAL A 2 5.13 -10.84 50.62
C VAL A 2 6.33 -11.73 50.36
N VAL A 3 6.43 -12.28 49.16
CA VAL A 3 7.63 -13.01 48.72
C VAL A 3 8.27 -12.20 47.61
N LEU A 4 9.25 -11.40 48.01
CA LEU A 4 10.28 -10.83 47.16
C LEU A 4 11.27 -11.94 46.79
N PHE A 5 11.71 -12.02 45.53
CA PHE A 5 12.94 -12.69 45.17
C PHE A 5 13.88 -11.74 44.40
N PRO A 6 15.20 -11.82 44.65
CA PRO A 6 16.18 -10.82 44.24
C PRO A 6 16.76 -11.11 42.84
N ALA A 7 17.24 -10.06 42.19
CA ALA A 7 18.14 -10.14 41.05
C ALA A 7 19.59 -10.22 41.54
N VAL A 8 20.38 -11.21 41.09
CA VAL A 8 21.80 -11.05 40.70
C VAL A 8 22.18 -12.17 39.70
N ASP A 9 22.90 -11.76 38.65
CA ASP A 9 23.45 -12.55 37.54
C ASP A 9 24.30 -13.77 37.91
N ALA A 10 24.16 -14.83 37.12
CA ALA A 10 25.26 -15.76 36.81
C ALA A 10 25.03 -16.40 35.43
N VAL A 11 26.03 -16.24 34.56
CA VAL A 11 26.15 -16.84 33.24
C VAL A 11 25.99 -18.36 33.32
N SER A 12 24.93 -18.88 32.72
CA SER A 12 24.82 -20.29 32.36
C SER A 12 24.12 -20.40 31.02
N LYS A 13 24.77 -21.09 30.06
CA LYS A 13 24.22 -21.49 28.76
C LYS A 13 22.75 -21.89 28.87
N ALA A 14 21.86 -20.99 28.47
CA ALA A 14 20.45 -21.30 28.30
C ALA A 14 20.27 -21.91 26.90
N ALA A 15 19.63 -23.08 26.87
CA ALA A 15 18.98 -23.57 25.66
C ALA A 15 18.09 -22.46 25.09
N SER A 16 18.07 -22.32 23.77
CA SER A 16 17.23 -21.36 23.07
C SER A 16 15.76 -21.59 23.42
N SER A 17 15.20 -20.81 24.34
CA SER A 17 13.78 -20.48 24.27
C SER A 17 13.61 -19.77 22.93
N SER A 18 12.93 -20.38 21.97
CA SER A 18 12.56 -19.70 20.73
C SER A 18 11.74 -18.46 21.13
N GLN A 19 12.36 -17.28 21.13
CA GLN A 19 11.62 -16.03 21.33
C GLN A 19 10.66 -15.89 20.14
N ILE A 20 9.36 -16.04 20.42
CA ILE A 20 8.31 -15.78 19.42
C ILE A 20 8.49 -14.35 18.93
N ALA A 21 8.54 -14.19 17.61
CA ALA A 21 8.67 -12.88 16.98
C ALA A 21 7.44 -12.02 17.34
N THR A 22 7.68 -10.78 17.78
CA THR A 22 6.63 -9.92 18.36
C THR A 22 6.13 -8.86 17.37
N TYR A 23 4.82 -8.61 17.41
CA TYR A 23 4.12 -7.49 16.75
C TYR A 23 4.26 -6.15 17.50
N ALA A 24 4.83 -6.14 18.71
CA ALA A 24 4.92 -4.95 19.54
C ALA A 24 5.84 -3.88 18.93
N PRO A 25 5.37 -2.62 18.82
CA PRO A 25 6.24 -1.46 18.62
C PRO A 25 7.24 -1.31 19.76
N VAL A 26 8.33 -0.59 19.52
CA VAL A 26 9.42 -0.43 20.50
C VAL A 26 9.83 1.03 20.60
N TYR A 27 9.79 1.57 21.82
CA TYR A 27 10.37 2.87 22.11
C TYR A 27 11.89 2.83 22.03
N GLU A 28 12.47 3.85 21.42
CA GLU A 28 13.92 3.99 21.30
C GLU A 28 14.39 5.43 21.46
N THR A 29 15.71 5.60 21.48
CA THR A 29 16.30 6.93 21.54
C THR A 29 16.16 7.62 20.19
N CYS A 30 15.52 8.79 20.18
CA CYS A 30 15.40 9.58 18.96
C CYS A 30 16.76 9.95 18.37
N PRO A 31 16.89 9.93 17.03
CA PRO A 31 18.08 10.46 16.38
C PRO A 31 18.20 11.96 16.60
N ALA A 32 19.43 12.47 16.55
CA ALA A 32 19.72 13.89 16.69
C ALA A 32 19.28 14.73 15.47
N ALA A 33 19.24 14.10 14.29
CA ALA A 33 18.74 14.73 13.08
C ALA A 33 17.21 14.89 13.15
N ASN A 34 16.68 15.94 12.54
CA ASN A 34 15.23 16.07 12.40
C ASN A 34 14.72 14.95 11.47
N LEU A 35 13.67 14.27 11.90
CA LEU A 35 13.03 13.21 11.13
C LEU A 35 12.05 13.75 10.08
N ILE A 36 11.51 14.97 10.23
CA ILE A 36 10.56 15.50 9.25
C ILE A 36 11.27 16.06 8.02
N ARG A 37 11.01 15.45 6.86
CA ARG A 37 11.42 15.97 5.55
C ARG A 37 10.34 16.89 5.00
N ARG A 38 10.70 18.12 4.68
CA ARG A 38 9.82 19.03 3.93
C ARG A 38 9.97 18.73 2.44
N ALA A 39 8.91 18.21 1.83
CA ALA A 39 8.89 17.89 0.42
C ALA A 39 8.91 19.14 -0.44
N GLY A 40 8.34 20.25 0.03
CA GLY A 40 8.17 21.46 -0.78
C GLY A 40 7.05 21.30 -1.81
N THR A 41 6.79 22.34 -2.62
CA THR A 41 5.70 22.33 -3.59
C THR A 41 6.15 22.83 -4.97
N PRO A 42 5.48 22.44 -6.06
CA PRO A 42 5.75 22.98 -7.39
C PRO A 42 5.58 24.50 -7.44
N GLN A 43 4.59 25.05 -6.72
CA GLN A 43 4.27 26.48 -6.70
C GLN A 43 5.42 27.31 -6.12
N THR A 44 6.12 26.76 -5.13
CA THR A 44 7.28 27.40 -4.50
C THR A 44 8.61 27.00 -5.14
N LYS A 45 8.59 26.16 -6.18
CA LYS A 45 9.75 25.67 -6.95
C LYS A 45 10.83 24.98 -6.11
N ASN A 46 10.48 24.46 -4.93
CA ASN A 46 11.40 23.78 -4.03
C ASN A 46 11.04 22.30 -3.81
N GLN A 47 10.10 21.74 -4.58
CA GLN A 47 9.69 20.34 -4.42
C GLN A 47 10.87 19.38 -4.62
N THR A 48 11.03 18.41 -3.72
CA THR A 48 12.07 17.38 -3.72
C THR A 48 11.50 16.01 -3.35
N LEU A 49 12.05 14.96 -3.95
CA LEU A 49 11.81 13.57 -3.52
C LEU A 49 12.75 13.20 -2.37
N ASP A 50 12.48 12.09 -1.69
CA ASP A 50 13.45 11.49 -0.78
C ASP A 50 14.76 11.14 -1.54
N PRO A 51 15.93 11.51 -1.01
CA PRO A 51 17.21 11.19 -1.66
C PRO A 51 17.44 9.69 -1.89
N ASN A 52 16.92 8.82 -1.04
CA ASN A 52 17.01 7.37 -1.19
C ASN A 52 16.04 6.87 -2.27
N GLU A 53 14.85 7.46 -2.44
CA GLU A 53 14.00 7.21 -3.62
C GLU A 53 14.76 7.56 -4.90
N VAL A 54 15.36 8.76 -4.97
CA VAL A 54 16.14 9.21 -6.13
C VAL A 54 17.27 8.22 -6.46
N SER A 55 18.02 7.79 -5.44
CA SER A 55 19.12 6.83 -5.61
C SER A 55 18.63 5.44 -6.04
N TYR A 56 17.55 4.94 -5.43
CA TYR A 56 16.96 3.65 -5.78
C TYR A 56 16.48 3.65 -7.23
N VAL A 57 15.73 4.67 -7.61
CA VAL A 57 15.16 4.82 -8.95
C VAL A 57 16.25 4.97 -10.00
N ALA A 58 17.31 5.75 -9.74
CA ALA A 58 18.45 5.86 -10.64
C ALA A 58 19.13 4.50 -10.90
N SER A 59 19.27 3.67 -9.87
CA SER A 59 19.83 2.32 -10.00
C SER A 59 18.86 1.37 -10.72
N ARG A 60 17.57 1.42 -10.39
CA ARG A 60 16.51 0.64 -11.04
C ARG A 60 16.42 0.94 -12.54
N ARG A 61 16.55 2.20 -12.95
CA ARG A 61 16.46 2.61 -14.36
C ARG A 61 17.46 1.90 -15.27
N LYS A 62 18.63 1.52 -14.76
CA LYS A 62 19.62 0.73 -15.51
C LYS A 62 19.10 -0.66 -15.88
N LEU A 63 18.41 -1.29 -14.93
CA LEU A 63 17.76 -2.59 -15.14
C LEU A 63 16.54 -2.43 -16.06
N ALA A 64 15.70 -1.44 -15.78
CA ALA A 64 14.50 -1.14 -16.56
C ALA A 64 14.83 -0.86 -18.04
N LYS A 65 15.90 -0.10 -18.32
CA LYS A 65 16.41 0.14 -19.67
C LYS A 65 16.80 -1.15 -20.37
N SER A 66 17.60 -1.99 -19.71
CA SER A 66 18.04 -3.27 -20.28
C SER A 66 16.85 -4.16 -20.60
N SER A 67 15.85 -4.20 -19.70
CA SER A 67 14.59 -4.92 -19.91
C SER A 67 13.74 -4.33 -21.03
N LEU A 68 13.66 -3.00 -21.14
CA LEU A 68 12.90 -2.32 -22.18
C LEU A 68 13.50 -2.59 -23.58
N GLN A 69 14.84 -2.52 -23.69
CA GLN A 69 15.56 -2.86 -24.92
C GLN A 69 15.30 -4.31 -25.34
N LYS A 70 15.39 -5.25 -24.39
CA LYS A 70 15.08 -6.67 -24.61
C LYS A 70 13.63 -6.89 -25.03
N TRP A 71 12.68 -6.23 -24.35
CA TRP A 71 11.25 -6.36 -24.59
C TRP A 71 10.84 -5.83 -25.97
N LEU A 72 11.29 -4.63 -26.32
CA LEU A 72 11.04 -4.05 -27.64
C LEU A 72 11.76 -4.85 -28.74
N GLY A 73 13.01 -5.25 -28.50
CA GLY A 73 13.81 -6.05 -29.41
C GLY A 73 13.76 -5.53 -30.84
N LYS A 74 13.38 -6.40 -31.79
CA LYS A 74 13.24 -6.03 -33.21
C LYS A 74 12.17 -4.97 -33.50
N ASN A 75 11.22 -4.77 -32.59
CA ASN A 75 10.15 -3.79 -32.74
C ASN A 75 10.58 -2.39 -32.27
N ALA A 76 11.76 -2.23 -31.68
CA ALA A 76 12.26 -0.93 -31.23
C ALA A 76 12.26 0.11 -32.36
N SER A 77 12.60 -0.29 -33.60
CA SER A 77 12.60 0.62 -34.76
C SER A 77 11.21 1.07 -35.21
N ALA A 78 10.14 0.40 -34.75
CA ALA A 78 8.77 0.81 -35.02
C ALA A 78 8.30 1.95 -34.10
N VAL A 79 8.90 2.07 -32.91
CA VAL A 79 8.52 3.05 -31.89
C VAL A 79 9.56 4.16 -31.72
N TYR A 80 10.81 3.93 -32.14
CA TYR A 80 11.88 4.91 -32.06
C TYR A 80 12.75 4.85 -33.33
N SER A 81 12.87 5.97 -34.03
CA SER A 81 13.67 6.09 -35.25
C SER A 81 15.18 6.15 -34.99
N GLY A 82 15.58 6.45 -33.75
CA GLY A 82 16.97 6.40 -33.31
C GLY A 82 17.40 5.01 -32.86
N LYS A 83 18.56 4.94 -32.19
CA LYS A 83 19.06 3.70 -31.61
C LYS A 83 18.79 3.68 -30.12
N ILE A 84 17.83 2.85 -29.71
CA ILE A 84 17.44 2.72 -28.30
C ILE A 84 18.61 2.26 -27.41
N ASP A 85 19.57 1.53 -27.98
CA ASP A 85 20.79 1.07 -27.30
C ASP A 85 21.76 2.21 -26.96
N GLU A 86 21.68 3.33 -27.68
CA GLU A 86 22.55 4.50 -27.50
C GLU A 86 21.95 5.56 -26.57
N LEU A 87 20.67 5.42 -26.16
CA LEU A 87 20.03 6.34 -25.22
C LEU A 87 20.70 6.29 -23.85
N SER A 88 20.82 7.45 -23.19
CA SER A 88 21.29 7.48 -21.81
C SER A 88 20.24 6.87 -20.88
N ASP A 89 20.62 6.58 -19.63
CA ASP A 89 19.66 6.11 -18.64
C ASP A 89 18.58 7.17 -18.35
N ASP A 90 18.89 8.46 -18.59
CA ASP A 90 17.98 9.57 -18.40
C ASP A 90 17.01 9.79 -19.56
N ASP A 91 17.38 9.38 -20.78
CA ASP A 91 16.55 9.55 -21.99
C ASP A 91 15.60 8.38 -22.25
N ILE A 92 15.73 7.29 -21.49
CA ILE A 92 14.81 6.15 -21.56
C ILE A 92 13.53 6.47 -20.77
N PRO A 93 12.34 6.20 -21.34
CA PRO A 93 11.08 6.50 -20.68
C PRO A 93 10.94 5.74 -19.35
N LYS A 94 10.43 6.41 -18.33
CA LYS A 94 10.05 5.80 -17.06
C LYS A 94 8.65 5.25 -17.17
N LEU A 95 8.56 3.94 -17.20
CA LEU A 95 7.30 3.19 -17.15
C LEU A 95 6.91 2.96 -15.69
N ALA A 96 5.62 3.00 -15.40
CA ALA A 96 5.06 2.63 -14.11
C ALA A 96 3.82 1.75 -14.28
N VAL A 97 3.53 0.96 -13.25
CA VAL A 97 2.31 0.14 -13.17
C VAL A 97 1.49 0.57 -11.96
N SER A 98 0.18 0.70 -12.13
CA SER A 98 -0.77 1.06 -11.06
C SER A 98 -1.69 -0.13 -10.80
N LEU A 99 -1.72 -0.60 -9.55
CA LEU A 99 -2.51 -1.76 -9.11
C LEU A 99 -3.74 -1.28 -8.34
N SER A 100 -4.93 -1.42 -8.91
CA SER A 100 -6.16 -0.90 -8.31
C SER A 100 -6.60 -1.65 -7.05
N GLY A 101 -7.56 -1.08 -6.33
CA GLY A 101 -8.24 -1.71 -5.20
C GLY A 101 -9.47 -2.55 -5.59
N GLY A 102 -10.07 -3.18 -4.58
CA GLY A 102 -11.13 -4.19 -4.75
C GLY A 102 -10.83 -5.53 -4.09
N ASN A 103 -10.12 -5.50 -2.94
CA ASN A 103 -9.84 -6.66 -2.09
C ASN A 103 -9.29 -7.88 -2.88
N PHE A 104 -9.73 -9.11 -2.58
CA PHE A 104 -9.20 -10.33 -3.23
C PHE A 104 -9.41 -10.35 -4.75
N ARG A 105 -10.51 -9.78 -5.27
CA ARG A 105 -10.74 -9.68 -6.72
C ARG A 105 -9.62 -8.88 -7.38
N ALA A 106 -9.32 -7.72 -6.82
CA ALA A 106 -8.23 -6.88 -7.30
C ALA A 106 -6.87 -7.56 -7.15
N ALA A 107 -6.60 -8.20 -6.01
CA ALA A 107 -5.35 -8.93 -5.80
C ALA A 107 -5.13 -10.01 -6.88
N MET A 108 -6.15 -10.83 -7.16
CA MET A 108 -6.09 -11.88 -8.18
C MET A 108 -5.99 -11.32 -9.61
N PHE A 109 -6.73 -10.25 -9.92
CA PHE A 109 -6.65 -9.59 -11.22
C PHE A 109 -5.26 -8.98 -11.45
N ASN A 110 -4.77 -8.19 -10.49
CA ASN A 110 -3.49 -7.49 -10.56
C ASN A 110 -2.33 -8.50 -10.69
N VAL A 111 -2.30 -9.56 -9.88
CA VAL A 111 -1.21 -10.55 -9.95
C VAL A 111 -1.23 -11.33 -11.27
N ALA A 112 -2.41 -11.62 -11.83
CA ALA A 112 -2.55 -12.27 -13.14
C ALA A 112 -2.11 -11.35 -14.29
N ALA A 113 -2.42 -10.05 -14.22
CA ALA A 113 -1.93 -9.07 -15.18
C ALA A 113 -0.40 -8.93 -15.10
N LEU A 114 0.17 -8.88 -13.89
CA LEU A 114 1.63 -8.85 -13.71
C LEU A 114 2.30 -10.13 -14.25
N GLU A 115 1.66 -11.30 -14.15
CA GLU A 115 2.14 -12.54 -14.77
C GLU A 115 2.20 -12.45 -16.30
N ALA A 116 1.23 -11.77 -16.92
CA ALA A 116 1.23 -11.50 -18.35
C ALA A 116 2.34 -10.50 -18.76
N PHE A 117 2.79 -9.66 -17.82
CA PHE A 117 3.84 -8.66 -18.03
C PHE A 117 5.25 -9.18 -17.71
N ASP A 118 5.37 -10.39 -17.16
CA ASP A 118 6.62 -10.94 -16.66
C ASP A 118 7.47 -11.60 -17.76
N ASP A 119 8.73 -11.18 -17.91
CA ASP A 119 9.66 -11.78 -18.87
C ASP A 119 10.19 -13.17 -18.47
N ARG A 120 9.94 -13.59 -17.23
CA ARG A 120 10.22 -14.95 -16.74
C ARG A 120 9.17 -15.96 -17.20
N ASN A 121 8.05 -15.49 -17.77
CA ASN A 121 7.04 -16.33 -18.41
C ASN A 121 7.26 -16.36 -19.93
N SER A 122 7.68 -17.51 -20.46
CA SER A 122 7.93 -17.69 -21.89
C SER A 122 6.68 -17.46 -22.76
N THR A 123 5.49 -17.79 -22.26
CA THR A 123 4.23 -17.54 -22.96
C THR A 123 3.96 -16.04 -23.05
N SER A 124 4.14 -15.31 -21.95
CA SER A 124 4.03 -13.84 -21.92
C SER A 124 5.00 -13.16 -22.90
N VAL A 125 6.25 -13.62 -22.95
CA VAL A 125 7.26 -13.15 -23.92
C VAL A 125 6.81 -13.44 -25.35
N SER A 126 6.31 -14.65 -25.63
CA SER A 126 5.86 -15.04 -26.98
C SER A 126 4.66 -14.23 -27.47
N ASN A 127 3.79 -13.78 -26.55
CA ASN A 127 2.64 -12.93 -26.84
C ASN A 127 2.99 -11.42 -26.84
N GLY A 128 4.24 -11.05 -26.55
CA GLY A 128 4.74 -9.68 -26.65
C GLY A 128 4.50 -8.79 -25.43
N LEU A 129 3.97 -9.30 -24.33
CA LEU A 129 3.77 -8.52 -23.08
C LEU A 129 4.85 -8.78 -22.02
N GLY A 130 5.50 -9.96 -22.07
CA GLY A 130 6.54 -10.34 -21.10
C GLY A 130 7.78 -9.45 -21.21
N GLY A 131 8.03 -8.63 -20.19
CA GLY A 131 9.07 -7.60 -20.17
C GLY A 131 8.60 -6.27 -19.61
N LEU A 132 7.29 -5.99 -19.65
CA LEU A 132 6.72 -4.74 -19.15
C LEU A 132 6.94 -4.58 -17.63
N LEU A 133 6.78 -5.64 -16.84
CA LEU A 133 7.00 -5.59 -15.39
C LEU A 133 8.48 -5.29 -15.07
N GLN A 134 9.41 -5.96 -15.75
CA GLN A 134 10.84 -5.73 -15.56
C GLN A 134 11.29 -4.35 -16.08
N SER A 135 10.59 -3.79 -17.06
CA SER A 135 10.84 -2.44 -17.60
C SER A 135 10.25 -1.31 -16.74
N SER A 136 9.44 -1.65 -15.73
CA SER A 136 8.80 -0.66 -14.87
C SER A 136 9.75 -0.13 -13.79
N THR A 137 9.69 1.19 -13.57
CA THR A 137 10.49 1.95 -12.61
C THR A 137 9.74 2.15 -11.29
N TYR A 138 8.42 2.37 -11.36
CA TYR A 138 7.54 2.54 -10.20
C TYR A 138 6.38 1.54 -10.24
N MET A 139 5.87 1.18 -9.06
CA MET A 139 4.65 0.41 -8.88
C MET A 139 3.82 1.07 -7.78
N THR A 140 2.65 1.60 -8.13
CA THR A 140 1.70 2.12 -7.15
C THR A 140 0.62 1.10 -6.85
N ALA A 141 0.10 1.14 -5.63
CA ALA A 141 -0.91 0.20 -5.17
C ALA A 141 -1.76 0.80 -4.05
N LEU A 142 -2.98 0.30 -3.89
CA LEU A 142 -3.83 0.52 -2.73
C LEU A 142 -4.71 -0.72 -2.52
N SER A 143 -5.35 -0.87 -1.36
CA SER A 143 -6.33 -1.92 -1.10
C SER A 143 -5.85 -3.31 -1.55
N GLY A 144 -6.64 -4.07 -2.33
CA GLY A 144 -6.22 -5.36 -2.90
C GLY A 144 -4.93 -5.34 -3.73
N GLY A 145 -4.60 -4.24 -4.40
CA GLY A 145 -3.30 -4.04 -5.06
C GLY A 145 -2.13 -3.95 -4.08
N SER A 146 -2.36 -3.45 -2.86
CA SER A 146 -1.34 -3.38 -1.80
C SER A 146 -0.93 -4.77 -1.31
N TYR A 147 -1.83 -5.77 -1.41
CA TYR A 147 -1.54 -7.16 -1.06
C TYR A 147 -0.48 -7.70 -2.01
N VAL A 148 -0.66 -7.45 -3.31
CA VAL A 148 0.22 -7.92 -4.37
C VAL A 148 1.59 -7.27 -4.24
N SER A 149 1.65 -5.93 -4.23
CA SER A 149 2.93 -5.21 -4.17
C SER A 149 3.72 -5.57 -2.92
N THR A 150 3.08 -5.60 -1.75
CA THR A 150 3.75 -5.92 -0.47
C THR A 150 4.14 -7.39 -0.39
N SER A 151 3.29 -8.31 -0.84
CA SER A 151 3.61 -9.73 -0.89
C SER A 151 4.76 -10.03 -1.84
N MET A 152 4.76 -9.44 -3.04
CA MET A 152 5.89 -9.53 -3.98
C MET A 152 7.18 -9.04 -3.33
N MET A 153 7.15 -7.88 -2.68
CA MET A 153 8.33 -7.32 -2.02
C MET A 153 8.90 -8.27 -0.97
N PHE A 154 8.08 -8.71 -0.01
CA PHE A 154 8.56 -9.52 1.12
C PHE A 154 8.80 -11.00 0.81
N ASN A 155 8.26 -11.53 -0.29
CA ASN A 155 8.59 -12.86 -0.80
C ASN A 155 9.76 -12.87 -1.80
N GLY A 156 10.48 -11.75 -1.94
CA GLY A 156 11.68 -11.69 -2.77
C GLY A 156 11.40 -11.55 -4.27
N PHE A 157 10.33 -10.84 -4.62
CA PHE A 157 9.88 -10.55 -5.98
C PHE A 157 9.88 -11.78 -6.91
N PRO A 158 9.22 -12.88 -6.52
CA PRO A 158 9.20 -14.09 -7.34
C PRO A 158 8.37 -13.86 -8.61
N ARG A 159 8.30 -14.88 -9.47
CA ARG A 159 7.33 -14.88 -10.56
C ARG A 159 5.91 -14.82 -9.95
N PRO A 160 4.98 -14.01 -10.47
CA PRO A 160 3.63 -13.90 -9.93
C PRO A 160 2.91 -15.25 -9.77
N SER A 161 3.08 -16.19 -10.72
CA SER A 161 2.54 -17.54 -10.56
C SER A 161 3.07 -18.28 -9.33
N ASP A 162 4.36 -18.15 -9.03
CA ASP A 162 5.02 -18.83 -7.90
C ASP A 162 4.61 -18.17 -6.58
N LEU A 163 4.32 -16.87 -6.60
CA LEU A 163 3.79 -16.14 -5.45
C LEU A 163 2.41 -16.67 -5.04
N VAL A 164 1.54 -16.92 -6.03
CA VAL A 164 0.16 -17.37 -5.78
C VAL A 164 0.12 -18.85 -5.48
N PHE A 165 0.68 -19.70 -6.35
CA PHE A 165 0.53 -21.16 -6.28
C PHE A 165 1.62 -21.85 -5.46
N GLY A 166 2.67 -21.11 -5.08
CA GLY A 166 3.84 -21.67 -4.41
C GLY A 166 4.86 -22.28 -5.38
N ASN A 167 6.09 -22.40 -4.88
CA ASN A 167 7.20 -23.05 -5.57
C ASN A 167 8.14 -23.65 -4.52
N SER A 168 8.02 -24.97 -4.32
CA SER A 168 8.80 -25.70 -3.31
C SER A 168 10.32 -25.65 -3.57
N ALA A 169 10.75 -25.56 -4.82
CA ALA A 169 12.17 -25.42 -5.16
C ALA A 169 12.73 -24.05 -4.77
N ALA A 170 11.89 -23.02 -4.73
CA ALA A 170 12.22 -21.68 -4.25
C ALA A 170 11.90 -21.47 -2.76
N GLY A 171 11.36 -22.48 -2.07
CA GLY A 171 10.93 -22.35 -0.67
C GLY A 171 9.71 -21.45 -0.48
N LEU A 172 8.89 -21.26 -1.51
CA LEU A 172 7.70 -20.41 -1.48
C LEU A 172 6.46 -21.28 -1.25
N PRO A 173 5.70 -21.08 -0.16
CA PRO A 173 4.48 -21.84 0.11
C PRO A 173 3.29 -21.41 -0.75
N GLY A 174 3.35 -20.22 -1.35
CA GLY A 174 2.23 -19.62 -2.06
C GLY A 174 1.28 -18.88 -1.12
N TRP A 175 0.35 -18.12 -1.70
CA TRP A 175 -0.72 -17.49 -0.93
C TRP A 175 -1.70 -18.55 -0.39
N GLN A 176 -2.21 -18.33 0.82
CA GLN A 176 -3.12 -19.26 1.49
C GLN A 176 -4.59 -18.97 1.17
N LEU A 177 -4.92 -18.66 -0.10
CA LEU A 177 -6.25 -18.21 -0.52
C LEU A 177 -7.32 -19.30 -0.53
N ASP A 178 -6.95 -20.56 -0.32
CA ASP A 178 -7.86 -21.68 -0.15
C ASP A 178 -8.38 -21.80 1.29
N GLN A 179 -7.83 -21.03 2.23
CA GLN A 179 -8.29 -20.92 3.60
C GLN A 179 -9.25 -19.75 3.77
N SER A 180 -10.22 -19.91 4.68
CA SER A 180 -11.05 -18.79 5.11
C SER A 180 -10.19 -17.77 5.85
N LEU A 181 -10.43 -16.48 5.56
CA LEU A 181 -9.68 -15.38 6.14
C LEU A 181 -9.76 -15.33 7.67
N PHE A 182 -10.91 -15.74 8.23
CA PHE A 182 -11.18 -15.73 9.67
C PHE A 182 -11.46 -17.11 10.27
N GLU A 183 -11.79 -18.10 9.44
CA GLU A 183 -12.10 -19.46 9.92
C GLU A 183 -11.18 -20.51 9.29
N PRO A 184 -9.85 -20.40 9.45
CA PRO A 184 -8.91 -21.27 8.77
C PRO A 184 -9.02 -22.72 9.24
N GLY A 185 -8.69 -23.64 8.33
CA GLY A 185 -8.74 -25.08 8.58
C GLY A 185 -9.98 -25.76 7.98
N PRO A 186 -9.91 -27.09 7.80
CA PRO A 186 -11.08 -27.90 7.47
C PRO A 186 -12.26 -27.62 8.41
N SER A 187 -13.31 -26.98 7.91
CA SER A 187 -14.49 -26.56 8.70
C SER A 187 -14.15 -25.66 9.90
N GLY A 188 -13.10 -24.83 9.81
CA GLY A 188 -12.73 -23.88 10.85
C GLY A 188 -12.02 -24.47 12.07
N GLU A 189 -11.39 -25.65 11.95
CA GLU A 189 -10.76 -26.32 13.10
C GLU A 189 -9.63 -25.52 13.77
N TYR A 190 -9.06 -24.50 13.09
CA TYR A 190 -7.99 -23.66 13.64
C TYR A 190 -8.44 -22.27 14.07
N THR A 191 -9.71 -21.90 13.89
CA THR A 191 -10.26 -20.57 14.19
C THR A 191 -9.87 -20.07 15.58
N SER A 192 -10.13 -20.85 16.63
CA SER A 192 -9.86 -20.40 18.01
C SER A 192 -8.37 -20.18 18.32
N ALA A 193 -7.48 -20.98 17.74
CA ALA A 193 -6.03 -20.80 17.92
C ALA A 193 -5.53 -19.58 17.13
N PHE A 194 -6.04 -19.44 15.90
CA PHE A 194 -5.74 -18.31 15.02
C PHE A 194 -6.18 -16.97 15.63
N GLU A 195 -7.43 -16.88 16.10
CA GLU A 195 -7.97 -15.71 16.78
C GLU A 195 -7.15 -15.40 18.05
N HIS A 196 -6.92 -16.40 18.90
CA HIS A 196 -6.11 -16.22 20.11
C HIS A 196 -4.73 -15.60 19.80
N ASP A 197 -4.04 -16.09 18.77
CA ASP A 197 -2.71 -15.59 18.41
C ASP A 197 -2.75 -14.17 17.83
N ILE A 198 -3.79 -13.82 17.05
CA ILE A 198 -4.01 -12.43 16.60
C ILE A 198 -4.31 -11.50 17.78
N PHE A 199 -5.21 -11.90 18.68
CA PHE A 199 -5.53 -11.10 19.87
C PHE A 199 -4.32 -10.92 20.79
N TYR A 200 -3.44 -11.93 20.88
CA TYR A 200 -2.16 -11.82 21.56
C TYR A 200 -1.25 -10.77 20.91
N ASP A 201 -1.13 -10.76 19.57
CA ASP A 201 -0.38 -9.74 18.84
C ASP A 201 -0.95 -8.33 19.08
N LEU A 202 -2.28 -8.15 18.96
CA LEU A 202 -2.95 -6.87 19.25
C LEU A 202 -2.70 -6.42 20.69
N GLY A 203 -2.82 -7.32 21.67
CA GLY A 203 -2.49 -7.05 23.06
C GLY A 203 -1.03 -6.63 23.27
N ALA A 204 -0.10 -7.21 22.52
CA ALA A 204 1.31 -6.83 22.55
C ALA A 204 1.53 -5.41 22.00
N LYS A 205 0.88 -5.04 20.89
CA LYS A 205 0.89 -3.65 20.37
C LYS A 205 0.32 -2.68 21.40
N ARG A 206 -0.85 -2.99 21.99
CA ARG A 206 -1.48 -2.13 22.99
C ARG A 206 -0.56 -1.92 24.20
N SER A 207 -0.01 -3.00 24.73
CA SER A 207 0.83 -2.99 25.94
C SER A 207 2.18 -2.30 25.74
N ALA A 208 2.66 -2.20 24.50
CA ALA A 208 3.94 -1.58 24.19
C ALA A 208 3.98 -0.07 24.42
N GLY A 209 2.83 0.62 24.32
CA GLY A 209 2.80 2.08 24.40
C GLY A 209 1.43 2.74 24.37
N ASN A 210 0.35 2.01 24.69
CA ASN A 210 -1.03 2.45 24.52
C ASN A 210 -1.37 2.82 23.07
N PHE A 211 -0.77 2.14 22.09
CA PHE A 211 -1.18 2.26 20.70
C PHE A 211 -2.61 1.71 20.55
N PRO A 212 -3.49 2.39 19.78
CA PRO A 212 -4.81 1.85 19.48
C PRO A 212 -4.75 0.51 18.77
N VAL A 213 -5.71 -0.36 19.08
CA VAL A 213 -5.96 -1.60 18.35
C VAL A 213 -7.40 -1.58 17.83
N THR A 214 -7.58 -1.85 16.54
CA THR A 214 -8.89 -1.73 15.89
C THR A 214 -9.17 -2.97 15.04
N PHE A 215 -10.31 -3.01 14.37
CA PHE A 215 -10.59 -4.07 13.39
C PHE A 215 -9.55 -4.08 12.27
N CYS A 216 -9.00 -2.92 11.87
CA CYS A 216 -7.95 -2.84 10.86
C CYS A 216 -6.65 -3.54 11.28
N ASP A 217 -6.33 -3.57 12.58
CA ASP A 217 -5.20 -4.37 13.09
C ASP A 217 -5.46 -5.87 12.92
N LEU A 218 -6.63 -6.34 13.32
CA LEU A 218 -7.04 -7.74 13.18
C LEU A 218 -7.06 -8.15 11.69
N TRP A 219 -7.64 -7.30 10.85
CA TRP A 219 -7.66 -7.44 9.39
C TRP A 219 -6.25 -7.55 8.80
N GLY A 220 -5.35 -6.63 9.16
CA GLY A 220 -3.96 -6.63 8.71
C GLY A 220 -3.19 -7.88 9.14
N ARG A 221 -3.44 -8.39 10.37
CA ARG A 221 -2.87 -9.67 10.83
C ARG A 221 -3.43 -10.84 10.02
N ALA A 222 -4.75 -10.90 9.81
CA ALA A 222 -5.34 -11.96 8.99
C ALA A 222 -4.76 -11.97 7.56
N LEU A 223 -4.63 -10.80 6.93
CA LEU A 223 -3.97 -10.67 5.61
C LEU A 223 -2.51 -11.12 5.63
N ALA A 224 -1.76 -10.82 6.69
CA ALA A 224 -0.36 -11.26 6.81
C ALA A 224 -0.23 -12.79 6.79
N TYR A 225 -1.14 -13.53 7.44
CA TYR A 225 -1.15 -14.98 7.38
C TYR A 225 -1.38 -15.51 5.95
N HIS A 226 -2.12 -14.79 5.12
CA HIS A 226 -2.50 -15.24 3.78
C HIS A 226 -1.53 -14.82 2.69
N PHE A 227 -0.94 -13.63 2.81
CA PHE A 227 -0.16 -12.99 1.74
C PHE A 227 1.33 -12.82 2.07
N LEU A 228 1.73 -12.82 3.34
CA LEU A 228 3.12 -12.55 3.74
C LEU A 228 3.86 -13.83 4.15
N PRO A 229 5.22 -13.80 4.19
CA PRO A 229 5.99 -14.95 4.63
C PRO A 229 5.65 -15.38 6.07
N GLY A 230 5.72 -16.68 6.33
CA GLY A 230 5.57 -17.26 7.67
C GLY A 230 4.47 -18.33 7.76
N THR A 231 3.52 -18.34 6.84
CA THR A 231 2.49 -19.40 6.74
C THR A 231 2.85 -20.37 5.63
N SER A 232 3.04 -21.64 5.95
CA SER A 232 3.50 -22.64 4.97
C SER A 232 2.41 -23.61 4.51
N ASN A 233 1.37 -23.78 5.33
CA ASN A 233 0.23 -24.67 5.09
C ASN A 233 -0.87 -24.37 6.09
N VAL A 234 -2.02 -25.03 5.92
CA VAL A 234 -3.20 -24.87 6.78
C VAL A 234 -2.93 -25.09 8.28
N SER A 235 -2.09 -26.07 8.66
CA SER A 235 -1.77 -26.31 10.08
C SER A 235 -0.94 -25.20 10.73
N SER A 236 -0.32 -24.35 9.91
CA SER A 236 0.44 -23.18 10.40
C SER A 236 -0.48 -22.12 11.02
N PHE A 237 -1.78 -22.11 10.69
CA PHE A 237 -2.75 -21.19 11.30
C PHE A 237 -3.02 -21.50 12.78
N ALA A 238 -2.68 -22.70 13.25
CA ALA A 238 -2.89 -23.11 14.64
C ALA A 238 -1.75 -22.69 15.58
N THR A 239 -0.74 -21.93 15.12
CA THR A 239 0.39 -21.55 15.97
C THR A 239 1.18 -20.32 15.49
N ASN A 240 1.46 -19.41 16.40
CA ASN A 240 2.40 -18.29 16.23
C ASN A 240 3.90 -18.66 16.30
N ALA A 241 4.23 -19.94 16.48
CA ALA A 241 5.62 -20.41 16.61
C ALA A 241 6.33 -20.60 15.25
N THR A 242 5.74 -20.13 14.15
CA THR A 242 6.32 -20.18 12.80
C THR A 242 7.52 -19.22 12.66
N ALA A 243 8.32 -19.42 11.62
CA ALA A 243 9.41 -18.50 11.32
C ALA A 243 8.85 -17.09 11.06
N GLY A 244 9.20 -16.15 11.94
CA GLY A 244 8.72 -14.77 11.85
C GLY A 244 7.30 -14.52 12.37
N ASN A 245 6.64 -15.52 12.97
CA ASN A 245 5.26 -15.45 13.49
C ASN A 245 4.31 -14.80 12.45
N HIS A 246 4.20 -15.40 11.27
CA HIS A 246 3.31 -14.88 10.21
C HIS A 246 3.52 -13.39 9.92
N ALA A 247 4.78 -13.01 9.73
CA ALA A 247 5.22 -11.64 9.54
C ALA A 247 4.91 -10.66 10.70
N ALA A 248 4.67 -11.13 11.94
CA ALA A 248 4.40 -10.26 13.09
C ALA A 248 5.55 -9.27 13.38
N SER A 249 6.80 -9.68 13.19
CA SER A 249 7.97 -8.80 13.38
C SER A 249 8.43 -8.07 12.12
N LEU A 250 7.78 -8.34 10.98
CA LEU A 250 8.19 -7.80 9.69
C LEU A 250 7.67 -6.36 9.54
N THR A 251 8.57 -5.40 9.40
CA THR A 251 8.21 -3.99 9.25
C THR A 251 8.29 -3.57 7.78
N TYR A 252 7.41 -2.66 7.35
CA TYR A 252 7.39 -2.16 5.97
C TYR A 252 8.74 -1.51 5.61
N SER A 253 9.32 -0.74 6.53
CA SER A 253 10.65 -0.15 6.37
C SER A 253 11.80 -1.17 6.32
N SER A 254 11.62 -2.37 6.88
CA SER A 254 12.65 -3.43 6.78
C SER A 254 12.83 -3.98 5.37
N ALA A 255 11.92 -3.67 4.43
CA ALA A 255 12.07 -4.04 3.04
C ALA A 255 13.40 -3.55 2.43
N THR A 256 13.95 -2.45 2.95
CA THR A 256 15.26 -1.91 2.56
C THR A 256 16.43 -2.86 2.78
N ASN A 257 16.27 -3.85 3.67
CA ASN A 257 17.27 -4.88 3.96
C ASN A 257 17.16 -6.11 3.06
N LEU A 258 16.12 -6.20 2.22
CA LEU A 258 15.91 -7.35 1.34
C LEU A 258 16.90 -7.32 0.17
N GLY A 259 17.35 -8.50 -0.26
CA GLY A 259 18.25 -8.61 -1.41
C GLY A 259 17.65 -8.01 -2.69
N ILE A 260 16.33 -8.14 -2.89
CA ILE A 260 15.64 -7.52 -4.03
C ILE A 260 15.70 -5.98 -4.02
N TRP A 261 15.72 -5.37 -2.82
CA TRP A 261 15.80 -3.94 -2.65
C TRP A 261 17.22 -3.46 -2.92
N GLN A 262 18.21 -4.10 -2.31
CA GLN A 262 19.63 -3.82 -2.52
C GLN A 262 20.04 -4.00 -3.99
N ASN A 263 19.43 -4.96 -4.69
CA ASN A 263 19.66 -5.21 -6.10
C ASN A 263 18.72 -4.42 -7.03
N HIS A 264 17.79 -3.62 -6.49
CA HIS A 264 16.86 -2.78 -7.26
C HIS A 264 16.00 -3.57 -8.27
N THR A 265 15.68 -4.83 -7.98
CA THR A 265 15.05 -5.74 -8.94
C THR A 265 13.53 -5.56 -9.07
N MET A 266 12.90 -4.94 -8.09
CA MET A 266 11.48 -4.58 -8.10
C MET A 266 11.30 -3.09 -8.47
N PRO A 267 10.25 -2.71 -9.23
CA PRO A 267 9.86 -1.30 -9.37
C PRO A 267 9.67 -0.66 -7.98
N PHE A 268 10.00 0.62 -7.82
CA PHE A 268 9.89 1.30 -6.53
C PHE A 268 8.41 1.31 -6.07
N PRO A 269 8.08 0.67 -4.93
CA PRO A 269 6.71 0.51 -4.48
C PRO A 269 6.22 1.75 -3.73
N ILE A 270 4.98 2.15 -4.00
CA ILE A 270 4.28 3.22 -3.30
C ILE A 270 2.86 2.72 -2.99
N VAL A 271 2.46 2.74 -1.73
CA VAL A 271 1.10 2.36 -1.30
C VAL A 271 0.34 3.62 -0.91
N LEU A 272 -0.92 3.75 -1.35
CA LEU A 272 -1.78 4.87 -0.96
C LEU A 272 -2.69 4.54 0.23
N ILE A 273 -2.87 5.54 1.06
CA ILE A 273 -3.63 5.48 2.31
C ILE A 273 -4.40 6.80 2.45
N ASP A 274 -5.70 6.69 2.73
CA ASP A 274 -6.55 7.82 3.03
C ASP A 274 -6.64 8.07 4.53
N VAL A 275 -7.23 9.21 4.90
CA VAL A 275 -7.48 9.59 6.29
C VAL A 275 -8.93 10.00 6.50
N ASN A 276 -9.54 9.46 7.54
CA ASN A 276 -10.80 9.95 8.07
C ASN A 276 -10.52 11.17 8.96
N SER A 277 -10.67 12.36 8.41
CA SER A 277 -10.44 13.61 9.12
C SER A 277 -11.76 14.27 9.50
N PRO A 278 -11.98 14.68 10.76
CA PRO A 278 -13.14 15.48 11.14
C PRO A 278 -13.09 16.91 10.59
N ASN A 279 -11.94 17.32 10.01
CA ASN A 279 -11.67 18.68 9.58
C ASN A 279 -11.65 18.83 8.04
N VAL A 280 -11.86 17.75 7.28
CA VAL A 280 -11.95 17.82 5.82
C VAL A 280 -13.22 18.58 5.40
N HIS A 281 -13.13 19.33 4.31
CA HIS A 281 -14.24 20.13 3.79
C HIS A 281 -14.61 19.69 2.38
N GLY A 282 -15.91 19.57 2.10
CA GLY A 282 -16.43 19.20 0.79
C GLY A 282 -17.37 18.01 0.89
N GLU A 283 -17.97 17.67 -0.23
CA GLU A 283 -18.78 16.45 -0.37
C GLU A 283 -17.90 15.33 -0.95
N PRO A 284 -18.14 14.05 -0.57
CA PRO A 284 -17.55 12.92 -1.26
C PRO A 284 -17.81 12.97 -2.77
N PHE A 285 -16.84 12.50 -3.56
CA PHE A 285 -16.95 12.47 -5.01
C PHE A 285 -17.63 11.18 -5.48
N GLY A 286 -18.49 11.28 -6.50
CA GLY A 286 -19.18 10.12 -7.08
C GLY A 286 -20.12 9.40 -6.11
N ASP A 287 -20.67 8.28 -6.56
CA ASP A 287 -21.64 7.49 -5.78
C ASP A 287 -20.96 6.48 -4.83
N THR A 288 -19.66 6.24 -4.99
CA THR A 288 -18.87 5.28 -4.22
C THR A 288 -17.92 5.94 -3.21
N GLY A 289 -17.79 7.26 -3.21
CA GLY A 289 -16.89 7.98 -2.34
C GLY A 289 -17.39 8.06 -0.90
N SER A 290 -16.45 7.93 0.04
CA SER A 290 -16.70 8.13 1.48
C SER A 290 -16.03 9.41 2.00
N ILE A 291 -14.99 9.89 1.33
CA ILE A 291 -14.32 11.15 1.68
C ILE A 291 -14.21 12.13 0.51
N PRO A 292 -14.13 13.44 0.77
CA PRO A 292 -13.93 14.45 -0.26
C PRO A 292 -12.53 14.36 -0.89
N LEU A 293 -12.43 14.68 -2.19
CA LEU A 293 -11.15 14.78 -2.92
C LEU A 293 -10.20 15.87 -2.42
N THR A 294 -10.67 16.76 -1.53
CA THR A 294 -9.85 17.75 -0.82
C THR A 294 -9.05 17.15 0.34
N SER A 295 -9.34 15.91 0.73
CA SER A 295 -8.59 15.20 1.76
C SER A 295 -7.15 14.94 1.32
N VAL A 296 -6.22 14.95 2.27
CA VAL A 296 -4.84 14.54 2.01
C VAL A 296 -4.80 13.05 1.71
N VAL A 297 -4.13 12.69 0.62
CA VAL A 297 -3.73 11.29 0.37
C VAL A 297 -2.29 11.08 0.81
N TYR A 298 -2.06 10.04 1.61
CA TYR A 298 -0.73 9.67 2.06
C TYR A 298 -0.12 8.61 1.16
N GLU A 299 1.17 8.79 0.89
CA GLU A 299 2.04 7.81 0.28
C GLU A 299 2.85 7.10 1.37
N LEU A 300 2.81 5.77 1.34
CA LEU A 300 3.67 4.89 2.11
C LEU A 300 4.71 4.25 1.20
N THR A 301 5.97 4.42 1.56
CA THR A 301 7.11 3.72 0.93
C THR A 301 7.97 3.07 2.01
N PRO A 302 8.90 2.16 1.66
CA PRO A 302 9.86 1.64 2.65
C PRO A 302 10.77 2.71 3.26
N TYR A 303 10.90 3.89 2.64
CA TYR A 303 11.70 4.99 3.17
C TYR A 303 10.90 5.94 4.03
N GLU A 304 9.73 6.37 3.57
CA GLU A 304 8.96 7.44 4.21
C GLU A 304 7.44 7.31 4.00
N PHE A 305 6.71 7.92 4.94
CA PHE A 305 5.26 8.09 4.96
C PHE A 305 4.95 9.60 4.99
N GLY A 306 4.00 10.04 4.17
CA GLY A 306 3.63 11.46 4.12
C GLY A 306 2.85 11.80 2.85
N SER A 307 2.79 13.08 2.49
CA SER A 307 2.07 13.50 1.28
C SER A 307 2.79 14.60 0.52
N TYR A 308 2.68 14.54 -0.80
CA TYR A 308 3.06 15.61 -1.72
C TYR A 308 1.96 16.65 -1.91
N ASP A 309 0.76 16.43 -1.34
CA ASP A 309 -0.33 17.40 -1.39
C ASP A 309 0.13 18.73 -0.76
N PRO A 310 -0.07 19.89 -1.42
CA PRO A 310 0.50 21.17 -1.00
C PRO A 310 0.11 21.61 0.41
N GLN A 311 -1.02 21.13 0.93
CA GLN A 311 -1.45 21.44 2.29
C GLN A 311 -0.51 20.85 3.36
N LEU A 312 0.07 19.66 3.10
CA LEU A 312 1.01 19.01 4.00
C LEU A 312 2.48 19.16 3.52
N ALA A 313 2.78 18.66 2.31
CA ALA A 313 4.11 18.68 1.69
C ALA A 313 5.24 18.26 2.66
N ALA A 314 5.03 17.19 3.40
CA ALA A 314 5.94 16.71 4.43
C ALA A 314 5.87 15.18 4.59
N PHE A 315 7.00 14.61 5.00
CA PHE A 315 7.18 13.18 5.18
C PHE A 315 7.96 12.89 6.46
N VAL A 316 7.70 11.72 7.05
CA VAL A 316 8.45 11.11 8.15
C VAL A 316 9.00 9.77 7.67
N PRO A 317 10.20 9.34 8.10
CA PRO A 317 10.68 8.01 7.74
C PRO A 317 9.72 6.94 8.29
N THR A 318 9.35 5.98 7.44
CA THR A 318 8.32 4.96 7.74
C THR A 318 8.65 4.18 9.01
N GLN A 319 9.94 3.96 9.25
CA GLN A 319 10.47 3.32 10.45
C GLN A 319 9.96 3.96 11.75
N TYR A 320 9.69 5.28 11.75
CA TYR A 320 9.28 6.07 12.91
C TYR A 320 7.78 6.40 12.94
N LEU A 321 6.93 5.75 12.15
CA LEU A 321 5.51 6.13 12.01
C LEU A 321 4.69 6.12 13.32
N GLY A 322 5.12 5.38 14.35
CA GLY A 322 4.46 5.37 15.67
C GLY A 322 4.90 6.50 16.63
N SER A 323 5.84 7.35 16.20
CA SER A 323 6.51 8.37 17.03
C SER A 323 5.63 9.61 17.25
N THR A 324 5.87 10.35 18.34
CA THR A 324 5.20 11.63 18.58
C THR A 324 6.05 12.80 18.11
N PHE A 325 5.39 13.83 17.59
CA PHE A 325 6.02 15.01 17.03
C PHE A 325 5.27 16.26 17.45
N LYS A 326 5.96 17.40 17.43
CA LYS A 326 5.35 18.71 17.58
C LYS A 326 6.10 19.76 16.78
N GLY A 327 5.39 20.46 15.91
CA GLY A 327 5.94 21.58 15.14
C GLY A 327 7.08 21.16 14.21
N GLY A 328 7.08 19.90 13.77
CA GLY A 328 8.12 19.34 12.92
C GLY A 328 9.36 18.82 13.63
N TYR A 329 9.30 18.55 14.94
CA TYR A 329 10.38 17.95 15.72
C TYR A 329 9.87 16.73 16.48
N GLN A 330 10.67 15.67 16.53
CA GLN A 330 10.36 14.44 17.28
C GLN A 330 10.41 14.68 18.80
N GLU A 331 9.39 14.22 19.52
CA GLU A 331 9.32 14.24 21.00
C GLU A 331 9.63 12.86 21.58
N THR A 332 9.03 11.80 21.01
CA THR A 332 9.32 10.40 21.34
C THR A 332 9.47 9.58 20.07
N CYS A 333 10.38 8.61 20.05
CA CYS A 333 10.63 7.78 18.88
C CYS A 333 10.24 6.33 19.14
N VAL A 334 9.52 5.78 18.17
CA VAL A 334 8.95 4.44 18.19
C VAL A 334 9.28 3.77 16.86
N ASN A 335 9.94 2.63 16.93
CA ASN A 335 10.16 1.75 15.79
C ASN A 335 9.18 0.58 15.79
N LYS A 336 9.09 -0.09 14.63
CA LYS A 336 8.31 -1.30 14.40
C LYS A 336 6.79 -1.14 14.52
N PHE A 337 6.30 0.09 14.62
CA PHE A 337 4.87 0.38 14.46
C PHE A 337 4.41 0.07 13.03
N ASP A 338 5.29 0.26 12.06
CA ASP A 338 5.08 0.03 10.63
C ASP A 338 5.07 -1.46 10.26
N ASN A 339 4.44 -2.34 11.06
CA ASN A 339 4.30 -3.75 10.69
C ASN A 339 3.72 -3.87 9.26
N ALA A 340 4.33 -4.71 8.41
CA ALA A 340 3.96 -4.81 7.01
C ALA A 340 2.52 -5.26 6.80
N GLY A 341 2.02 -6.18 7.64
CA GLY A 341 0.62 -6.61 7.64
C GLY A 341 -0.32 -5.49 8.09
N LEU A 342 0.05 -4.71 9.11
CA LEU A 342 -0.71 -3.53 9.52
C LEU A 342 -0.80 -2.50 8.40
N MET A 343 0.32 -2.15 7.76
CA MET A 343 0.34 -1.15 6.69
C MET A 343 -0.52 -1.55 5.48
N VAL A 344 -0.46 -2.83 5.11
CA VAL A 344 -1.34 -3.41 4.08
C VAL A 344 -2.80 -3.36 4.54
N GLY A 345 -3.07 -3.76 5.79
CA GLY A 345 -4.40 -3.70 6.37
C GLY A 345 -4.95 -2.27 6.45
N THR A 346 -4.12 -1.27 6.72
CA THR A 346 -4.50 0.15 6.71
C THR A 346 -4.93 0.59 5.31
N SER A 347 -4.13 0.29 4.29
CA SER A 347 -4.44 0.61 2.89
C SER A 347 -5.64 -0.18 2.34
N SER A 348 -6.15 -1.17 3.07
CA SER A 348 -7.30 -1.98 2.67
C SER A 348 -8.43 -2.08 3.70
N CYS A 349 -8.44 -1.19 4.69
CA CYS A 349 -9.52 -1.10 5.66
C CYS A 349 -10.60 -0.17 5.09
N ASP A 350 -11.34 -0.63 4.07
CA ASP A 350 -12.38 0.15 3.37
C ASP A 350 -13.71 0.16 4.10
N PHE A 351 -13.75 -0.48 5.27
CA PHE A 351 -14.97 -0.76 5.98
C PHE A 351 -15.71 0.50 6.51
N ASN A 352 -15.08 1.67 6.44
CA ASN A 352 -15.67 2.97 6.77
C ASN A 352 -16.79 3.38 5.78
N ILE A 353 -16.75 2.93 4.52
CA ILE A 353 -17.82 3.16 3.51
C ILE A 353 -19.19 2.63 3.97
N TYR A 354 -19.18 1.73 4.95
CA TYR A 354 -20.38 1.09 5.46
C TYR A 354 -21.03 1.82 6.62
N ASN A 355 -20.53 3.00 7.01
CA ASN A 355 -21.12 3.93 7.97
C ASN A 355 -21.76 3.20 9.17
N VAL A 356 -20.92 2.57 9.99
CA VAL A 356 -21.18 2.09 11.37
C VAL A 356 -22.65 2.16 11.86
N THR A 357 -23.47 1.17 11.49
CA THR A 357 -24.37 0.34 12.35
C THR A 357 -25.50 -0.40 11.60
N ASP A 358 -25.70 -0.19 10.29
CA ASP A 358 -26.79 -0.87 9.56
C ASP A 358 -26.34 -1.78 8.40
N ASN A 359 -25.04 -1.86 8.08
CA ASN A 359 -24.56 -2.82 7.09
C ASN A 359 -24.57 -4.25 7.67
N PRO A 360 -25.23 -5.22 7.01
CA PRO A 360 -25.26 -6.60 7.46
C PRO A 360 -23.88 -7.22 7.69
N ALA A 361 -22.84 -6.89 6.93
CA ALA A 361 -21.49 -7.42 7.18
C ALA A 361 -20.92 -6.95 8.53
N TRP A 362 -21.28 -5.75 8.99
CA TRP A 362 -20.83 -5.19 10.27
C TRP A 362 -21.72 -5.59 11.45
N THR A 363 -23.02 -5.73 11.23
CA THR A 363 -24.00 -5.91 12.31
C THR A 363 -24.69 -7.25 12.34
N SER A 364 -24.49 -8.09 11.31
CA SER A 364 -24.93 -9.48 11.36
C SER A 364 -24.11 -10.26 12.39
N PRO A 365 -24.76 -11.10 13.21
CA PRO A 365 -24.08 -12.09 14.05
C PRO A 365 -23.18 -13.06 13.28
N ASP A 366 -23.43 -13.24 11.99
CA ASP A 366 -22.63 -14.08 11.09
C ASP A 366 -21.58 -13.26 10.28
N GLY A 367 -21.46 -11.97 10.56
CA GLY A 367 -20.51 -11.05 9.92
C GLY A 367 -19.31 -10.74 10.82
N PHE A 368 -18.83 -9.50 10.81
CA PHE A 368 -17.72 -9.04 11.63
C PHE A 368 -18.11 -8.68 13.07
N GLN A 369 -19.43 -8.60 13.36
CA GLN A 369 -19.95 -8.20 14.67
C GLN A 369 -19.32 -8.97 15.85
N PRO A 370 -19.13 -10.30 15.78
CA PRO A 370 -18.49 -11.04 16.86
C PRO A 370 -17.03 -10.63 17.11
N LEU A 371 -16.22 -10.50 16.05
CA LEU A 371 -14.82 -10.09 16.15
C LEU A 371 -14.67 -8.67 16.70
N ILE A 372 -15.52 -7.73 16.25
CA ILE A 372 -15.54 -6.35 16.76
C ILE A 372 -15.98 -6.32 18.22
N ALA A 373 -16.98 -7.12 18.60
CA ALA A 373 -17.43 -7.22 19.98
C ALA A 373 -16.31 -7.76 20.88
N GLU A 374 -15.54 -8.74 20.42
CA GLU A 374 -14.41 -9.31 21.17
C GLU A 374 -13.24 -8.30 21.32
N ILE A 375 -12.91 -7.53 20.27
CA ILE A 375 -11.96 -6.41 20.37
C ILE A 375 -12.43 -5.40 21.43
N ASN A 376 -13.71 -5.00 21.37
CA ASN A 376 -14.28 -4.08 22.34
C ASN A 376 -14.25 -4.66 23.76
N GLU A 377 -14.72 -5.89 23.96
CA GLU A 377 -14.70 -6.52 25.29
C GLU A 377 -13.29 -6.60 25.87
N THR A 378 -12.31 -6.96 25.04
CA THR A 378 -10.91 -7.13 25.46
C THR A 378 -10.23 -5.80 25.77
N PHE A 379 -10.43 -4.78 24.92
CA PHE A 379 -9.61 -3.57 24.93
C PHE A 379 -10.34 -2.28 25.36
N TYR A 380 -11.68 -2.23 25.37
CA TYR A 380 -12.45 -0.98 25.60
C TYR A 380 -12.04 -0.23 26.86
N GLN A 381 -11.80 -0.94 27.98
CA GLN A 381 -11.38 -0.31 29.24
C GLN A 381 -10.07 0.50 29.11
N TYR A 382 -9.25 0.19 28.10
CA TYR A 382 -7.98 0.87 27.83
C TYR A 382 -8.10 1.90 26.71
N GLN A 383 -9.08 1.79 25.81
CA GLN A 383 -9.26 2.66 24.64
C GLN A 383 -10.74 3.06 24.44
N PRO A 384 -11.37 3.72 25.43
CA PRO A 384 -12.79 4.04 25.35
C PRO A 384 -13.07 5.00 24.19
N GLY A 385 -14.06 4.68 23.36
CA GLY A 385 -14.47 5.51 22.22
C GLY A 385 -13.53 5.44 21.02
N GLN A 386 -12.59 4.48 21.00
CA GLN A 386 -11.76 4.23 19.82
C GLN A 386 -12.61 3.81 18.63
N GLU A 387 -12.45 4.52 17.51
CA GLU A 387 -13.01 4.17 16.21
C GLU A 387 -12.41 2.84 15.72
N MET A 388 -13.27 1.89 15.31
CA MET A 388 -12.87 0.49 15.08
C MET A 388 -12.54 0.18 13.63
N ASP A 389 -12.99 1.00 12.70
CA ASP A 389 -12.90 0.86 11.23
C ASP A 389 -11.79 1.74 10.62
N VAL A 390 -10.84 2.20 11.45
CA VAL A 390 -9.65 2.95 11.03
C VAL A 390 -8.41 2.40 11.72
N THR A 391 -7.23 2.65 11.16
CA THR A 391 -5.95 2.45 11.84
C THR A 391 -5.57 3.73 12.56
N GLY A 392 -5.60 3.71 13.90
CA GLY A 392 -5.12 4.82 14.72
C GLY A 392 -3.60 4.90 14.75
N VAL A 393 -3.05 6.02 14.28
CA VAL A 393 -1.60 6.30 14.25
C VAL A 393 -1.31 7.63 14.93
N THR A 394 -0.21 7.76 15.67
CA THR A 394 0.23 9.07 16.16
C THR A 394 0.47 10.01 14.98
N ASN A 395 0.00 11.26 15.03
CA ASN A 395 0.20 12.18 13.91
C ASN A 395 1.65 12.69 13.88
N PRO A 396 2.48 12.28 12.90
CA PRO A 396 3.86 12.78 12.80
C PRO A 396 3.93 14.24 12.33
N PHE A 397 2.81 14.78 11.85
CA PHE A 397 2.67 16.13 11.33
C PHE A 397 1.93 17.06 12.29
N TYR A 398 1.79 16.68 13.56
CA TYR A 398 1.15 17.52 14.56
C TYR A 398 1.86 18.89 14.67
N GLN A 399 1.05 19.95 14.60
CA GLN A 399 1.45 21.36 14.57
C GLN A 399 2.32 21.75 13.35
N ILE A 400 2.28 20.97 12.28
CA ILE A 400 2.84 21.35 10.98
C ILE A 400 1.77 22.05 10.13
N ASN A 401 2.12 23.16 9.50
CA ASN A 401 1.26 23.88 8.55
C ASN A 401 -0.14 24.20 9.10
N VAL A 402 -0.20 24.65 10.36
CA VAL A 402 -1.45 25.02 11.04
C VAL A 402 -2.23 26.03 10.19
N GLY A 403 -3.50 25.72 9.94
CA GLY A 403 -4.41 26.53 9.13
C GLY A 403 -4.47 26.14 7.65
N THR A 404 -3.58 25.28 7.15
CA THR A 404 -3.67 24.72 5.79
C THR A 404 -3.79 23.20 5.77
N TYR A 405 -3.02 22.49 6.59
CA TYR A 405 -3.15 21.05 6.73
C TYR A 405 -4.32 20.70 7.65
N GLN A 406 -5.26 19.89 7.16
CA GLN A 406 -6.52 19.56 7.83
C GLN A 406 -6.33 18.96 9.23
N ASP A 407 -5.30 18.13 9.41
CA ASP A 407 -5.04 17.43 10.69
C ASP A 407 -3.92 18.08 11.50
N ALA A 408 -3.53 19.32 11.21
CA ALA A 408 -2.43 19.99 11.91
C ALA A 408 -2.64 20.11 13.43
N ASN A 409 -3.89 20.10 13.90
CA ASN A 409 -4.24 20.17 15.31
C ASN A 409 -4.63 18.81 15.93
N GLU A 410 -4.64 17.74 15.13
CA GLU A 410 -4.94 16.39 15.62
C GLU A 410 -3.66 15.70 16.09
N THR A 411 -3.69 15.09 17.27
CA THR A 411 -2.53 14.34 17.79
C THR A 411 -2.42 12.93 17.22
N ALA A 412 -3.47 12.46 16.55
CA ALA A 412 -3.55 11.14 15.91
C ALA A 412 -4.19 11.28 14.53
N LEU A 413 -3.88 10.34 13.65
CA LEU A 413 -4.53 10.15 12.35
C LEU A 413 -5.39 8.89 12.41
N SER A 414 -6.59 8.97 11.85
CA SER A 414 -7.47 7.82 11.57
C SER A 414 -7.26 7.40 10.12
N LEU A 415 -6.31 6.49 9.88
CA LEU A 415 -5.96 6.06 8.51
C LEU A 415 -6.87 4.93 8.02
N MET A 416 -7.13 4.87 6.72
CA MET A 416 -8.05 3.88 6.11
C MET A 416 -7.68 3.57 4.65
N ASP A 417 -8.48 2.74 3.98
CA ASP A 417 -8.23 2.31 2.61
C ASP A 417 -8.04 3.51 1.67
N GLY A 418 -6.99 3.46 0.85
CA GLY A 418 -6.60 4.55 -0.05
C GLY A 418 -7.50 4.75 -1.27
N SER A 419 -8.61 4.02 -1.38
CA SER A 419 -9.61 4.15 -2.45
C SER A 419 -10.89 4.87 -2.02
N LEU A 420 -11.00 5.30 -0.75
CA LEU A 420 -12.23 5.85 -0.20
C LEU A 420 -12.55 7.27 -0.69
N ASP A 421 -11.58 7.94 -1.33
CA ASP A 421 -11.78 9.16 -2.11
C ASP A 421 -12.15 8.91 -3.58
N VAL A 422 -12.40 7.66 -3.97
CA VAL A 422 -12.71 7.17 -5.33
C VAL A 422 -11.49 7.05 -6.25
N GLU A 423 -10.30 7.47 -5.86
CA GLU A 423 -9.06 7.27 -6.64
C GLU A 423 -8.55 5.81 -6.55
N ASN A 424 -9.40 4.83 -6.87
CA ASN A 424 -9.14 3.40 -6.73
C ASN A 424 -7.99 2.90 -7.63
N ASP A 425 -7.66 3.63 -8.69
CA ASP A 425 -6.42 3.48 -9.46
C ASP A 425 -5.37 4.47 -8.91
N PRO A 426 -4.35 3.99 -8.18
CA PRO A 426 -3.42 4.85 -7.44
C PRO A 426 -2.39 5.54 -8.36
N ILE A 427 -2.82 6.39 -9.29
CA ILE A 427 -1.93 7.07 -10.23
C ILE A 427 -1.44 8.43 -9.73
N LEU A 428 -2.09 9.02 -8.73
CA LEU A 428 -1.76 10.34 -8.18
C LEU A 428 -0.25 10.52 -7.88
N PRO A 429 0.45 9.55 -7.24
CA PRO A 429 1.90 9.62 -7.02
C PRO A 429 2.73 9.73 -8.29
N LEU A 430 2.28 9.06 -9.36
CA LEU A 430 3.01 8.97 -10.63
C LEU A 430 2.90 10.27 -11.43
N LEU A 431 1.86 11.07 -11.15
CA LEU A 431 1.66 12.38 -11.75
C LEU A 431 2.47 13.49 -11.05
N ASN A 432 3.20 13.17 -9.98
CA ASN A 432 4.17 14.07 -9.36
C ASN A 432 5.32 14.36 -10.34
N LYS A 433 5.44 15.64 -10.73
CA LYS A 433 6.44 16.11 -11.71
C LYS A 433 7.89 15.75 -11.36
N LYS A 434 8.21 15.59 -10.07
CA LYS A 434 9.57 15.23 -9.64
C LYS A 434 9.90 13.77 -9.91
N ARG A 435 8.90 12.88 -10.00
CA ARG A 435 9.09 11.49 -10.43
C ARG A 435 9.30 11.40 -11.94
N ALA A 436 8.71 12.32 -12.70
CA ALA A 436 8.84 12.41 -14.16
C ALA A 436 8.58 11.05 -14.82
N VAL A 437 7.41 10.47 -14.51
CA VAL A 437 6.92 9.24 -15.12
C VAL A 437 6.33 9.58 -16.49
N ASP A 438 6.70 8.81 -17.52
CA ASP A 438 6.31 9.08 -18.90
C ASP A 438 5.10 8.24 -19.33
N VAL A 439 5.02 7.00 -18.85
CA VAL A 439 3.95 6.06 -19.20
C VAL A 439 3.47 5.34 -17.95
N VAL A 440 2.16 5.35 -17.72
CA VAL A 440 1.50 4.60 -16.64
C VAL A 440 0.60 3.54 -17.26
N VAL A 441 0.83 2.29 -16.88
CA VAL A 441 -0.06 1.17 -17.20
C VAL A 441 -0.99 0.96 -16.01
N VAL A 442 -2.26 1.28 -16.20
CA VAL A 442 -3.29 1.19 -15.16
C VAL A 442 -3.97 -0.17 -15.23
N LEU A 443 -4.00 -0.88 -14.11
CA LEU A 443 -4.70 -2.15 -13.95
C LEU A 443 -5.96 -1.92 -13.12
N ASP A 444 -7.01 -1.50 -13.81
CA ASP A 444 -8.31 -1.18 -13.21
C ASP A 444 -9.19 -2.42 -13.11
N SER A 445 -9.42 -2.89 -11.88
CA SER A 445 -10.27 -4.03 -11.53
C SER A 445 -11.57 -3.63 -10.81
N SER A 446 -11.90 -2.35 -10.93
CA SER A 446 -13.07 -1.75 -10.29
C SER A 446 -14.37 -2.31 -10.90
N GLY A 447 -15.42 -2.31 -10.08
CA GLY A 447 -16.65 -3.07 -10.31
C GLY A 447 -17.89 -2.20 -10.40
N GLU A 448 -17.80 -1.02 -11.03
CA GLU A 448 -18.81 0.04 -11.02
C GLU A 448 -20.04 -0.28 -11.87
N THR A 449 -19.88 -1.08 -12.91
CA THR A 449 -21.00 -1.45 -13.79
C THR A 449 -21.77 -2.67 -13.27
N SER A 450 -22.98 -2.88 -13.78
CA SER A 450 -23.80 -4.08 -13.47
C SER A 450 -23.16 -5.41 -13.88
N TYR A 451 -22.12 -5.37 -14.71
CA TYR A 451 -21.31 -6.53 -15.10
C TYR A 451 -19.96 -6.59 -14.37
N THR A 452 -19.79 -5.82 -13.29
CA THR A 452 -18.56 -5.74 -12.48
C THR A 452 -17.32 -5.41 -13.31
N LYS A 453 -17.43 -4.39 -14.15
CA LYS A 453 -16.34 -3.80 -14.95
C LYS A 453 -16.17 -2.32 -14.62
N PRO A 454 -14.96 -1.77 -14.85
CA PRO A 454 -14.72 -0.35 -14.68
C PRO A 454 -15.49 0.50 -15.68
N ASP A 455 -15.76 1.75 -15.30
CA ASP A 455 -16.42 2.77 -16.13
C ASP A 455 -15.62 4.08 -16.23
N GLY A 456 -14.39 4.10 -15.68
CA GLY A 456 -13.50 5.25 -15.67
C GLY A 456 -13.69 6.21 -14.49
N LEU A 457 -14.59 5.91 -13.55
CA LEU A 457 -14.88 6.78 -12.39
C LEU A 457 -13.63 7.13 -11.57
N SER A 458 -12.77 6.15 -11.32
CA SER A 458 -11.53 6.34 -10.55
C SER A 458 -10.57 7.36 -11.20
N LEU A 459 -10.32 7.23 -12.51
CA LEU A 459 -9.49 8.17 -13.24
C LEU A 459 -10.14 9.56 -13.38
N LEU A 460 -11.47 9.64 -13.42
CA LEU A 460 -12.20 10.91 -13.33
C LEU A 460 -11.99 11.58 -11.97
N ALA A 461 -11.99 10.81 -10.87
CA ALA A 461 -11.72 11.33 -9.53
C ALA A 461 -10.33 11.99 -9.45
N THR A 462 -9.29 11.32 -9.96
CA THR A 462 -7.95 11.93 -10.05
C THR A 462 -7.93 13.17 -10.94
N GLN A 463 -8.68 13.17 -12.06
CA GLN A 463 -8.80 14.34 -12.92
C GLN A 463 -9.44 15.53 -12.17
N GLU A 464 -10.49 15.29 -11.39
CA GLU A 464 -11.15 16.33 -10.59
C GLU A 464 -10.25 16.83 -9.46
N LYS A 465 -9.53 15.93 -8.78
CA LYS A 465 -8.53 16.32 -7.77
C LYS A 465 -7.44 17.20 -8.35
N ALA A 466 -6.97 16.91 -9.56
CA ALA A 466 -6.01 17.76 -10.25
C ALA A 466 -6.53 19.19 -10.53
N LYS A 467 -7.86 19.39 -10.60
CA LYS A 467 -8.49 20.72 -10.73
C LYS A 467 -8.63 21.44 -9.39
N ILE A 468 -8.77 20.68 -8.29
CA ILE A 468 -8.86 21.20 -6.92
C ILE A 468 -7.49 21.68 -6.44
N LEU A 469 -6.44 20.91 -6.73
CA LEU A 469 -5.08 21.23 -6.32
C LEU A 469 -4.55 22.47 -7.05
N PRO A 470 -3.66 23.27 -6.42
CA PRO A 470 -3.03 24.40 -7.07
C PRO A 470 -2.41 24.04 -8.42
N GLU A 471 -2.52 24.94 -9.39
CA GLU A 471 -2.05 24.68 -10.76
C GLU A 471 -0.62 24.15 -10.78
N GLY A 472 -0.43 23.08 -11.57
CA GLY A 472 0.86 22.44 -11.76
C GLY A 472 1.31 21.52 -10.63
N THR A 473 0.47 21.26 -9.62
CA THR A 473 0.70 20.20 -8.61
C THR A 473 0.71 18.82 -9.25
N VAL A 474 -0.35 18.53 -10.02
CA VAL A 474 -0.58 17.26 -10.72
C VAL A 474 -0.82 17.55 -12.19
N ASN A 475 -0.22 16.75 -13.08
CA ASN A 475 -0.44 16.85 -14.52
C ASN A 475 -1.21 15.61 -15.00
N PHE A 476 -2.55 15.69 -14.99
CA PHE A 476 -3.38 14.62 -15.52
C PHE A 476 -3.37 14.62 -17.08
N PRO A 477 -3.23 13.45 -17.74
CA PRO A 477 -3.17 13.37 -19.20
C PRO A 477 -4.48 13.83 -19.87
N LYS A 478 -4.37 14.54 -21.00
CA LYS A 478 -5.49 14.98 -21.83
C LYS A 478 -5.24 14.59 -23.29
N PRO A 479 -6.29 14.35 -24.11
CA PRO A 479 -7.71 14.33 -23.74
C PRO A 479 -8.08 13.13 -22.86
N PHE A 480 -9.16 13.27 -22.10
CA PHE A 480 -9.80 12.22 -21.31
C PHE A 480 -11.30 12.52 -21.26
N PRO A 481 -12.20 11.51 -21.24
CA PRO A 481 -13.64 11.73 -21.11
C PRO A 481 -13.99 12.58 -19.89
N ASN A 482 -15.10 13.32 -19.94
CA ASN A 482 -15.52 14.16 -18.81
C ASN A 482 -16.52 13.46 -17.88
N THR A 483 -17.11 12.35 -18.30
CA THR A 483 -18.08 11.57 -17.52
C THR A 483 -17.90 10.07 -17.75
N THR A 484 -18.40 9.25 -16.81
CA THR A 484 -18.46 7.79 -16.96
C THR A 484 -19.36 7.39 -18.12
N ASP A 485 -20.49 8.10 -18.33
CA ASP A 485 -21.36 7.89 -19.50
C ASP A 485 -20.62 8.09 -20.83
N GLU A 486 -19.80 9.14 -20.94
CA GLU A 486 -18.98 9.38 -22.14
C GLU A 486 -17.96 8.25 -22.31
N PHE A 487 -17.23 7.89 -21.24
CA PHE A 487 -16.25 6.80 -21.22
C PHE A 487 -16.85 5.47 -21.70
N MET A 488 -18.04 5.13 -21.20
CA MET A 488 -18.78 3.93 -21.55
C MET A 488 -19.32 3.97 -22.99
N SER A 489 -19.86 5.12 -23.42
CA SER A 489 -20.41 5.28 -24.78
C SER A 489 -19.34 5.11 -25.88
N LEU A 490 -18.10 5.48 -25.56
CA LEU A 490 -16.91 5.31 -26.41
C LEU A 490 -16.32 3.89 -26.35
N GLY A 491 -16.85 3.02 -25.50
CA GLY A 491 -16.41 1.63 -25.33
C GLY A 491 -15.02 1.50 -24.69
N LEU A 492 -14.57 2.52 -23.93
CA LEU A 492 -13.22 2.57 -23.36
C LEU A 492 -13.02 1.57 -22.21
N ASN A 493 -14.10 1.04 -21.66
CA ASN A 493 -14.08 -0.02 -20.64
C ASN A 493 -13.99 -1.45 -21.21
N ALA A 494 -14.10 -1.60 -22.54
CA ALA A 494 -14.19 -2.92 -23.19
C ALA A 494 -12.87 -3.37 -23.83
N ARG A 495 -11.83 -2.55 -23.78
CA ARG A 495 -10.52 -2.78 -24.42
C ARG A 495 -9.42 -1.96 -23.73
N PRO A 496 -8.13 -2.27 -23.97
CA PRO A 496 -7.05 -1.35 -23.66
C PRO A 496 -7.20 -0.02 -24.43
N VAL A 497 -6.84 1.07 -23.77
CA VAL A 497 -6.93 2.45 -24.30
C VAL A 497 -5.69 3.23 -23.91
N PHE A 498 -5.16 4.01 -24.84
CA PHE A 498 -4.14 5.02 -24.52
C PHE A 498 -4.79 6.39 -24.29
N PHE A 499 -4.42 7.04 -23.19
CA PHE A 499 -4.82 8.42 -22.87
C PHE A 499 -3.61 9.35 -22.97
N GLY A 500 -3.84 10.65 -23.18
CA GLY A 500 -2.74 11.63 -23.27
C GLY A 500 -2.20 11.85 -24.69
N CYS A 501 -2.86 11.32 -25.71
CA CYS A 501 -2.49 11.51 -27.11
C CYS A 501 -2.95 12.90 -27.60
N ASP A 502 -2.16 13.94 -27.36
CA ASP A 502 -2.46 15.32 -27.81
C ASP A 502 -2.46 15.47 -29.35
N GLY A 503 -3.33 16.35 -29.86
CA GLY A 503 -3.48 16.64 -31.30
C GLY A 503 -4.28 15.65 -32.18
N PRO A 504 -5.21 14.81 -31.67
CA PRO A 504 -5.97 13.87 -32.48
C PRO A 504 -7.08 14.59 -33.25
N THR A 505 -7.36 14.15 -34.48
CA THR A 505 -8.36 14.80 -35.35
C THR A 505 -9.79 14.30 -35.17
N ASN A 506 -10.00 13.17 -34.49
CA ASN A 506 -11.31 12.62 -34.14
C ASN A 506 -11.22 11.84 -32.81
N ALA A 507 -12.36 11.34 -32.30
CA ALA A 507 -12.44 10.67 -30.99
C ALA A 507 -11.78 9.28 -30.97
N GLU A 508 -11.78 8.53 -32.09
CA GLU A 508 -11.08 7.24 -32.17
C GLU A 508 -9.55 7.44 -32.15
N ASP A 509 -9.05 8.51 -32.79
CA ASP A 509 -7.65 8.92 -32.73
C ASP A 509 -7.27 9.49 -31.35
N ALA A 510 -8.24 10.01 -30.60
CA ALA A 510 -8.02 10.57 -29.27
C ALA A 510 -7.86 9.50 -28.19
N TYR A 511 -8.45 8.33 -28.42
CA TYR A 511 -8.44 7.19 -27.51
C TYR A 511 -8.11 5.91 -28.30
N PRO A 512 -6.90 5.79 -28.89
CA PRO A 512 -6.55 4.65 -29.73
C PRO A 512 -6.53 3.33 -28.94
#